data_AF-A0A0F9AD14-F1
#
_entry.id   AF-A0A0F9AD14-F1
#
_cell.length_a   1.000
_cell.length_b   1.000
_cell.length_c   1.000
_cell.angle_alpha   90.00
_cell.angle_beta   90.00
_cell.angle_gamma   90.00
#
_symmetry.space_group_name_H-M   'P 1'
#
loop_
_entity.id
_entity.type
_entity.pdbx_description
1 polymer ?
#
loop_
_entity_poly.entity_id
_entity_poly.type
_entity_poly.pdbx_seq_one_letter_code
_entity_poly.pdbx_strand_id
1 'polypeptide(L)'
;MHYERWRVHGSPYTLKKLANGTHATCTLDGCDKPHRAREWCLMHWTRWQRYGDPLKRLKVAQGEFETCTIDGCPRPYKSKGLCHIHYNSLIAKPKRRVLQRG
;
A
#
# COMPACT_ATOMS: atom_id res chain seq x y z
N MET A 1 33.89 27.20 -8.81
CA MET A 1 33.03 27.86 -9.80
C MET A 1 32.43 26.80 -10.69
N HIS A 2 31.10 26.67 -10.65
CA HIS A 2 30.27 25.72 -11.37
C HIS A 2 30.00 26.26 -12.78
N TYR A 3 30.65 25.77 -13.84
CA TYR A 3 30.10 25.92 -15.21
C TYR A 3 30.90 25.15 -16.27
N GLU A 4 30.73 23.83 -16.42
CA GLU A 4 30.94 23.18 -17.74
C GLU A 4 30.47 21.71 -17.80
N ARG A 5 29.27 21.38 -17.28
CA ARG A 5 28.63 20.06 -17.59
C ARG A 5 27.13 20.21 -17.87
N TRP A 6 26.78 21.24 -18.64
CA TRP A 6 25.40 21.57 -19.04
C TRP A 6 25.22 21.56 -20.57
N ARG A 7 25.89 20.63 -21.26
CA ARG A 7 25.69 20.38 -22.70
C ARG A 7 25.52 18.90 -23.07
N VAL A 8 25.18 18.04 -22.11
CA VAL A 8 24.95 16.59 -22.37
C VAL A 8 23.58 16.12 -21.87
N HIS A 9 23.09 16.69 -20.76
CA HIS A 9 21.79 16.34 -20.22
C HIS A 9 20.83 17.49 -20.51
N GLY A 10 19.92 17.28 -21.47
CA GLY A 10 18.84 18.22 -21.77
C GLY A 10 18.00 18.60 -20.53
N SER A 11 17.11 19.58 -20.73
CA SER A 11 16.36 20.33 -19.70
C SER A 11 15.94 19.55 -18.43
N PRO A 12 16.18 20.10 -17.21
CA PRO A 12 15.68 19.57 -15.93
C PRO A 12 14.15 19.47 -15.85
N TYR A 13 13.43 20.20 -16.72
CA TYR A 13 11.97 20.19 -16.78
C TYR A 13 11.43 19.26 -17.87
N THR A 14 12.25 18.34 -18.37
CA THR A 14 11.73 17.21 -19.13
C THR A 14 11.14 16.22 -18.12
N LEU A 15 9.86 16.36 -17.80
CA LEU A 15 9.07 15.22 -17.33
C LEU A 15 9.02 14.22 -18.49
N LYS A 16 10.10 13.43 -18.65
CA LYS A 16 10.01 12.18 -19.38
C LYS A 16 8.92 11.40 -18.66
N LYS A 17 7.68 11.46 -19.17
CA LYS A 17 6.70 10.40 -18.96
C LYS A 17 7.48 9.14 -19.31
N LEU A 18 7.94 8.43 -18.28
CA LEU A 18 8.52 7.10 -18.45
C LEU A 18 7.46 6.39 -19.26
N ALA A 19 7.77 6.12 -20.53
CA ALA A 19 6.88 5.45 -21.44
C ALA A 19 6.40 4.23 -20.67
N ASN A 20 5.10 4.19 -20.39
CA ASN A 20 4.44 3.12 -19.64
C ASN A 20 4.92 1.82 -20.26
N GLY A 21 5.93 1.18 -19.65
CA GLY A 21 6.38 -0.14 -20.04
C GLY A 21 5.13 -0.97 -19.94
N THR A 22 4.63 -1.41 -21.10
CA THR A 22 3.31 -2.02 -21.34
C THR A 22 2.71 -2.51 -20.03
N HIS A 23 1.88 -1.67 -19.38
CA HIS A 23 1.15 -2.06 -18.18
C HIS A 23 0.10 -3.06 -18.65
N ALA A 24 0.52 -4.28 -19.00
CA ALA A 24 -0.43 -5.27 -19.45
C ALA A 24 -1.38 -5.48 -18.27
N THR A 25 -2.66 -5.35 -18.54
CA THR A 25 -3.71 -5.55 -17.57
C THR A 25 -3.74 -7.02 -17.19
N CYS A 26 -4.37 -7.32 -16.06
CA CYS A 26 -4.58 -8.70 -15.67
C CYS A 26 -5.33 -9.43 -16.80
N THR A 27 -4.87 -10.63 -17.17
CA THR A 27 -5.53 -11.48 -18.18
C THR A 27 -6.82 -12.12 -17.70
N LEU A 28 -7.28 -11.82 -16.48
CA LEU A 28 -8.52 -12.35 -15.95
C LEU A 28 -9.67 -11.42 -16.27
N ASP A 29 -10.75 -12.02 -16.77
CA ASP A 29 -11.96 -11.33 -17.19
C ASP A 29 -12.53 -10.46 -16.05
N GLY A 30 -12.81 -9.19 -16.36
CA GLY A 30 -13.29 -8.21 -15.39
C GLY A 30 -12.24 -7.67 -14.41
N CYS A 31 -10.94 -7.72 -14.75
CA CYS A 31 -9.88 -7.16 -13.91
C CYS A 31 -8.93 -6.20 -14.64
N ASP A 32 -9.16 -4.90 -14.48
CA ASP A 32 -8.32 -3.84 -15.08
C ASP A 32 -7.08 -3.47 -14.25
N LYS A 33 -6.71 -4.31 -13.27
CA LYS A 33 -5.54 -4.06 -12.43
C LYS A 33 -4.26 -4.38 -13.22
N PRO A 34 -3.16 -3.63 -13.00
CA PRO A 34 -1.90 -3.90 -13.69
C PRO A 34 -1.39 -5.30 -13.35
N HIS A 35 -0.90 -6.02 -14.35
CA HIS A 35 -0.17 -7.27 -14.13
C HIS A 35 1.04 -6.98 -13.25
N ARG A 36 1.42 -7.95 -12.44
CA ARG A 36 2.65 -7.89 -11.67
C ARG A 36 3.52 -9.12 -11.87
N ALA A 37 2.91 -10.28 -12.06
CA ALA A 37 3.60 -11.53 -12.33
C ALA A 37 2.62 -12.49 -13.03
N ARG A 38 3.15 -13.29 -13.95
CA ARG A 38 2.40 -14.36 -14.63
C ARG A 38 1.09 -13.86 -15.27
N GLU A 39 1.17 -12.67 -15.88
CA GLU A 39 0.06 -11.98 -16.56
C GLU A 39 -1.14 -11.65 -15.65
N TRP A 40 -0.96 -11.81 -14.34
CA TRP A 40 -1.98 -11.56 -13.34
C TRP A 40 -1.63 -10.37 -12.47
N CYS A 41 -2.65 -9.69 -11.96
CA CYS A 41 -2.46 -8.68 -10.93
C CYS A 41 -1.99 -9.34 -9.62
N LEU A 42 -1.41 -8.53 -8.72
CA LEU A 42 -0.92 -9.00 -7.41
C LEU A 42 -1.98 -9.79 -6.63
N MET A 43 -3.25 -9.36 -6.68
CA MET A 43 -4.36 -10.04 -5.98
C MET A 43 -4.58 -11.46 -6.51
N HIS A 44 -4.62 -11.63 -7.83
CA HIS A 44 -4.83 -12.93 -8.45
C HIS A 44 -3.60 -13.85 -8.29
N TRP A 45 -2.39 -13.28 -8.42
CA TRP A 45 -1.16 -14.01 -8.13
C TRP A 45 -1.11 -14.53 -6.69
N THR A 46 -1.43 -13.69 -5.71
CA THR A 46 -1.43 -14.09 -4.29
C THR A 46 -2.52 -15.09 -3.94
N ARG A 47 -3.68 -15.04 -4.60
CA ARG A 47 -4.73 -16.07 -4.46
C ARG A 47 -4.28 -17.40 -5.03
N TRP A 48 -3.70 -17.40 -6.23
CA TRP A 48 -3.15 -18.61 -6.85
C TRP A 48 -2.04 -19.24 -5.99
N GLN A 49 -1.10 -18.45 -5.48
CA GLN A 49 -0.02 -18.96 -4.61
C GLN A 49 -0.53 -19.60 -3.32
N ARG A 50 -1.63 -19.10 -2.75
CA ARG A 50 -2.16 -19.58 -1.46
C ARG A 50 -3.17 -20.71 -1.60
N TYR A 51 -3.94 -20.72 -2.69
CA TYR A 51 -5.12 -21.57 -2.82
C TYR A 51 -5.20 -22.33 -4.15
N GLY A 52 -4.24 -22.14 -5.07
CA GLY A 52 -4.20 -22.77 -6.40
C GLY A 52 -5.15 -22.16 -7.44
N ASP A 53 -6.07 -21.28 -7.03
CA ASP A 53 -7.08 -20.67 -7.89
C ASP A 53 -7.04 -19.14 -7.78
N PRO A 54 -6.77 -18.41 -8.89
CA PRO A 54 -6.71 -16.95 -8.87
C PRO A 54 -8.10 -16.30 -8.70
N LEU A 55 -9.19 -16.95 -9.11
CA LEU A 55 -10.56 -16.42 -9.04
C LEU A 55 -11.27 -16.76 -7.73
N LYS A 56 -10.63 -17.50 -6.84
CA LYS A 56 -11.20 -17.89 -5.54
C LYS A 56 -11.72 -16.67 -4.78
N ARG A 57 -13.05 -16.61 -4.62
CA ARG A 57 -13.71 -15.58 -3.80
C ARG A 57 -13.50 -15.93 -2.33
N LEU A 58 -12.67 -15.16 -1.65
CA LEU A 58 -12.50 -15.27 -0.21
C LEU A 58 -13.72 -14.64 0.46
N LYS A 59 -14.41 -15.41 1.32
CA LYS A 59 -15.41 -14.85 2.22
C LYS A 59 -14.66 -13.88 3.13
N VAL A 60 -14.89 -12.58 2.95
CA VAL A 60 -14.50 -11.61 3.97
C VAL A 60 -15.35 -11.93 5.19
N ALA A 61 -14.72 -12.24 6.32
CA ALA A 61 -15.44 -12.25 7.58
C ALA A 61 -15.95 -10.82 7.78
N GLN A 62 -17.26 -10.63 7.58
CA GLN A 62 -17.93 -9.40 8.02
C GLN A 62 -17.96 -9.48 9.54
N GLY A 63 -16.86 -9.08 10.18
CA GLY A 63 -16.79 -8.99 11.62
C GLY A 63 -17.63 -7.80 12.07
N GLU A 64 -18.59 -8.02 12.95
CA GLU A 64 -19.11 -6.97 13.83
C GLU A 64 -17.95 -6.54 14.73
N PHE A 65 -17.29 -5.45 14.37
CA PHE A 65 -16.22 -4.92 15.19
C PHE A 65 -16.83 -4.27 16.43
N GLU A 66 -16.72 -4.92 17.59
CA GLU A 66 -17.10 -4.32 18.87
C GLU A 66 -16.24 -3.06 19.12
N THR A 67 -16.72 -2.16 19.96
CA THR A 67 -16.03 -0.90 20.24
C THR A 67 -14.64 -1.12 20.86
N CYS A 68 -13.78 -0.12 20.71
CA CYS A 68 -12.47 -0.09 21.34
C CYS A 68 -12.60 -0.27 22.86
N THR A 69 -11.73 -1.07 23.46
CA THR A 69 -11.63 -1.25 24.92
C THR A 69 -11.05 -0.05 25.65
N ILE A 70 -10.65 1.02 24.94
CA ILE A 70 -10.21 2.25 25.59
C ILE A 70 -11.46 3.03 25.98
N ASP A 71 -11.57 3.32 27.28
CA ASP A 71 -12.65 4.10 27.85
C ASP A 71 -12.83 5.43 27.10
N GLY A 72 -14.08 5.75 26.74
CA GLY A 72 -14.41 6.94 25.96
C GLY A 72 -14.02 6.90 24.48
N CYS A 73 -13.54 5.77 23.93
CA CYS A 73 -13.26 5.63 22.50
C CYS A 73 -14.39 4.88 21.77
N PRO A 74 -15.31 5.58 21.06
CA PRO A 74 -16.45 4.94 20.40
C PRO A 74 -16.05 4.24 19.08
N ARG A 75 -14.76 4.19 18.74
CA ARG A 75 -14.31 3.65 17.46
C ARG A 75 -14.37 2.12 17.51
N PRO A 76 -14.74 1.45 16.41
CA PRO A 76 -14.67 -0.01 16.33
C PRO A 76 -13.23 -0.51 16.51
N TYR A 77 -13.05 -1.64 17.21
CA TYR A 77 -11.76 -2.28 17.31
C TYR A 77 -11.33 -2.82 15.95
N LYS A 78 -10.04 -2.71 15.63
CA LYS A 78 -9.44 -3.33 14.44
C LYS A 78 -8.91 -4.72 14.76
N SER A 79 -8.27 -4.86 15.92
CA SER A 79 -7.66 -6.11 16.40
C SER A 79 -7.30 -5.97 17.87
N LYS A 80 -7.34 -7.07 18.62
CA LYS A 80 -6.98 -7.11 20.06
C LYS A 80 -7.79 -6.12 20.93
N GLY A 81 -9.07 -5.90 20.60
CA GLY A 81 -9.92 -4.94 21.31
C GLY A 81 -9.57 -3.46 21.10
N LEU A 82 -8.52 -3.12 20.34
CA LEU A 82 -8.09 -1.74 20.11
C LEU A 82 -8.52 -1.23 18.73
N CYS A 83 -8.93 0.04 18.67
CA CYS A 83 -9.16 0.73 17.40
C CYS A 83 -7.84 0.88 16.61
N HIS A 84 -7.93 1.20 15.32
CA HIS A 84 -6.74 1.26 14.46
C HIS A 84 -5.68 2.26 14.96
N ILE A 85 -6.08 3.37 15.58
CA ILE A 85 -5.18 4.37 16.13
C ILE A 85 -4.44 3.83 17.34
N HIS A 86 -5.17 3.29 18.32
CA HIS A 86 -4.58 2.75 19.54
C HIS A 86 -3.71 1.52 19.26
N TYR A 87 -4.12 0.67 18.33
CA TYR A 87 -3.31 -0.45 17.86
C TYR A 87 -2.01 0.03 17.20
N ASN A 88 -2.08 1.01 16.28
CA ASN A 88 -0.90 1.53 15.59
C ASN A 88 0.08 2.23 16.55
N SER A 89 -0.44 3.00 17.51
CA SER A 89 0.38 3.64 18.55
C SER A 89 1.06 2.62 19.47
N LEU A 90 0.39 1.50 19.78
CA LEU A 90 0.97 0.43 20.59
C LEU A 90 2.16 -0.27 19.89
N ILE A 91 2.08 -0.47 18.58
CA ILE A 91 3.13 -1.17 17.80
C ILE A 91 4.21 -0.22 17.26
N ALA A 92 3.97 1.09 17.22
CA ALA A 92 4.92 2.05 16.69
C ALA A 92 6.08 2.29 17.67
N LYS A 93 7.32 2.23 17.17
CA LYS A 93 8.51 2.63 17.94
C LYS A 93 8.43 4.13 18.29
N PRO A 94 8.86 4.56 19.49
CA PRO A 94 8.78 5.95 19.88
C PRO A 94 9.58 6.82 18.91
N LYS A 95 8.92 7.81 18.28
CA LYS A 95 9.61 8.85 17.52
C LYS A 95 10.39 9.69 18.53
N ARG A 96 11.73 9.62 18.50
CA ARG A 96 12.59 10.50 19.30
C ARG A 96 12.20 11.95 19.01
N ARG A 97 11.58 12.62 19.98
CA ARG A 97 11.22 14.04 19.88
C ARG A 97 12.52 14.82 20.00
N VAL A 98 12.99 15.42 18.90
CA VAL A 98 14.10 16.37 18.94
C VAL A 98 13.58 17.59 19.70
N LEU A 99 14.05 17.77 20.93
CA LEU A 99 13.81 18.98 21.71
C LEU A 99 14.51 20.13 20.98
N GLN A 100 13.72 21.03 20.38
CA GLN A 100 14.24 22.32 19.93
C GLN A 100 14.59 23.09 21.20
N ARG A 101 15.89 23.25 21.45
CA ARG A 101 16.41 24.14 22.47
C ARG A 101 16.12 25.57 22.01
N GLY A 102 15.37 26.31 22.82
CA GLY A 102 15.21 27.75 22.69
C GLY A 102 16.49 28.50 23.04
#